data_AF-F0IFW0-F1
#
_entry.id   AF-F0IFW0-F1
#
_cell.length_a   1.000
_cell.length_b   1.000
_cell.length_c   1.000
_cell.angle_alpha   90.00
_cell.angle_beta   90.00
_cell.angle_gamma   90.00
#
_symmetry.space_group_name_H-M   'P 1'
#
loop_
_entity.id
_entity.type
_entity.pdbx_description
1 polymer ?
#
loop_
_entity_poly.entity_id
_entity_poly.type
_entity_poly.pdbx_seq_one_letter_code
_entity_poly.pdbx_strand_id
1 'polypeptide(L)'
;MFVGAVSDNFDECIDQKIFHAQIVVDNAKVAAEAKAYQKIPEVLSFTDAYGNDTTKEQVEANYRQIKLDVIEIIEREKERISNDPELRHLVEKDE
;
A
#
# COMPACT_ATOMS: atom_id res chain seq x y z
N MET A 1 -11.18 -31.62 14.54
CA MET A 1 -11.11 -30.24 14.01
C MET A 1 -9.64 -29.92 13.83
N PHE A 2 -9.17 -29.82 12.57
CA PHE A 2 -7.78 -29.49 12.26
C PHE A 2 -7.61 -27.97 12.34
N VAL A 3 -6.95 -27.48 13.39
CA VAL A 3 -6.56 -26.07 13.48
C VAL A 3 -5.16 -26.03 14.09
N GLY A 4 -4.19 -25.48 13.33
CA GLY A 4 -2.90 -25.03 13.85
C GLY A 4 -1.85 -26.12 14.11
N ALA A 5 -1.60 -27.03 13.16
CA ALA A 5 -0.34 -27.78 13.20
C ALA A 5 0.78 -26.83 12.78
N VAL A 6 1.55 -26.34 13.76
CA VAL A 6 2.70 -25.45 13.58
C VAL A 6 3.94 -26.23 14.00
N SER A 7 4.96 -26.24 13.16
CA SER A 7 6.30 -26.69 13.53
C SER A 7 7.25 -25.51 13.37
N ASP A 8 8.17 -25.38 14.32
CA ASP A 8 9.15 -24.30 14.33
C ASP A 8 10.23 -24.50 13.26
N ASN A 9 10.44 -25.74 12.78
CA ASN A 9 11.50 -26.11 11.85
C ASN A 9 10.92 -26.82 10.60
N PHE A 10 11.36 -26.41 9.40
CA PHE A 10 10.88 -26.98 8.14
C PHE A 10 11.22 -28.47 7.95
N ASP A 11 12.19 -29.00 8.69
CA ASP A 11 12.64 -30.39 8.60
C ASP A 11 11.90 -31.33 9.59
N GLU A 12 11.05 -30.78 10.46
CA GLU A 12 10.36 -31.56 11.47
C GLU A 12 9.02 -32.12 10.96
N CYS A 13 8.83 -33.42 11.15
CA CYS A 13 7.58 -34.10 10.85
C CYS A 13 6.62 -33.97 12.05
N ILE A 14 5.37 -33.58 11.78
CA ILE A 14 4.34 -33.47 12.83
C ILE A 14 3.51 -34.76 12.85
N ASP A 15 3.71 -35.56 13.90
CA ASP A 15 2.93 -36.79 14.13
C ASP A 15 1.47 -36.49 14.49
N GLN A 16 0.53 -37.10 13.77
CA GLN A 16 -0.89 -37.01 14.08
C GLN A 16 -1.33 -38.23 14.90
N LYS A 17 -1.92 -38.02 16.08
CA LYS A 17 -2.30 -39.14 16.97
C LYS A 17 -3.65 -39.79 16.61
N ILE A 18 -4.46 -39.12 15.79
CA ILE A 18 -5.83 -39.56 15.43
C ILE A 18 -5.81 -40.46 14.19
N PHE A 19 -4.79 -40.32 13.33
CA PHE A 19 -4.55 -41.14 12.15
C PHE A 19 -3.09 -41.55 12.18
N HIS A 20 -2.73 -42.79 11.87
CA HIS A 20 -1.33 -43.22 11.79
C HIS A 20 -0.65 -42.60 10.56
N ALA A 21 -0.41 -41.29 10.61
CA ALA A 21 0.03 -40.43 9.52
C ALA A 21 0.85 -39.27 10.08
N GLN A 22 1.70 -38.71 9.22
CA GLN A 22 2.58 -37.58 9.51
C GLN A 22 2.36 -36.47 8.49
N ILE A 23 2.49 -35.21 8.93
CA ILE A 23 2.53 -34.06 8.03
C ILE A 23 4.01 -33.79 7.72
N VAL A 24 4.35 -33.83 6.44
CA VAL A 24 5.72 -33.58 5.94
C VAL A 24 5.68 -32.41 4.97
N VAL A 25 6.60 -31.46 5.14
CA VAL A 25 6.82 -30.37 4.18
C VAL A 25 7.83 -30.85 3.13
N ASP A 26 7.48 -30.74 1.85
CA ASP A 26 8.40 -31.06 0.76
C ASP A 26 9.40 -29.91 0.56
N ASN A 27 10.52 -29.99 1.28
CA ASN A 27 11.56 -28.97 1.26
C ASN A 27 12.21 -28.81 -0.12
N ALA A 28 12.24 -29.87 -0.95
CA ALA A 28 12.78 -29.79 -2.31
C ALA A 28 11.87 -28.97 -3.22
N LYS A 29 10.55 -29.18 -3.13
CA LYS A 29 9.55 -28.40 -3.87
C LYS A 29 9.51 -26.94 -3.41
N VAL A 30 9.51 -26.69 -2.09
CA VAL A 30 9.55 -25.32 -1.54
C VAL A 30 10.82 -24.60 -1.96
N ALA A 31 11.98 -25.26 -1.96
CA ALA A 31 13.23 -24.67 -2.44
C ALA A 31 13.22 -24.37 -3.94
N ALA A 32 12.58 -25.21 -4.76
CA ALA A 32 12.41 -24.95 -6.19
C ALA A 32 11.50 -23.75 -6.46
N GLU A 33 10.39 -23.64 -5.70
CA GLU A 33 9.47 -22.49 -5.75
C GLU A 33 10.16 -21.20 -5.31
N ALA A 34 10.91 -21.24 -4.20
CA ALA A 34 11.63 -20.08 -3.67
C ALA A 34 12.75 -19.59 -4.60
N LYS A 35 13.42 -20.50 -5.34
CA LYS A 35 14.41 -20.13 -6.36
C LYS A 35 13.81 -19.38 -7.55
N ALA A 36 12.52 -19.57 -7.82
CA ALA A 36 11.80 -18.86 -8.88
C ALA A 36 11.32 -17.47 -8.44
N TYR A 37 11.49 -17.10 -7.16
CA TYR A 37 11.09 -15.79 -6.67
C TYR A 37 11.90 -14.69 -7.36
N GLN A 38 11.18 -13.75 -7.96
CA GLN A 38 11.75 -12.55 -8.52
C GLN A 38 11.74 -11.44 -7.47
N LYS A 39 12.77 -10.59 -7.49
CA LYS A 39 12.80 -9.41 -6.64
C LYS A 39 11.60 -8.54 -7.00
N ILE A 40 10.87 -8.08 -5.97
CA ILE A 40 9.78 -7.12 -6.16
C ILE A 40 10.38 -5.89 -6.87
N PRO A 41 9.82 -5.47 -8.01
CA PRO A 41 10.32 -4.30 -8.70
C PRO A 41 10.14 -3.07 -7.81
N GLU A 42 11.13 -2.19 -7.85
CA GLU A 42 11.07 -0.94 -7.12
C GLU A 42 10.14 0.01 -7.87
N VAL A 43 8.93 0.22 -7.33
CA VAL A 43 7.87 1.01 -7.97
C VAL A 43 8.19 2.51 -7.92
N LEU A 44 8.81 2.96 -6.82
CA LEU A 44 9.22 4.33 -6.59
C LEU A 44 10.56 4.30 -5.85
N SER A 45 11.59 4.81 -6.50
CA SER A 45 12.89 5.05 -5.86
C SER A 45 12.89 6.46 -5.27
N PHE A 46 13.18 6.57 -3.98
CA PHE A 46 13.39 7.86 -3.31
C PHE A 46 14.85 8.30 -3.36
N THR A 47 15.68 7.61 -4.13
CA THR A 47 17.08 7.97 -4.34
C THR A 47 17.25 8.77 -5.63
N ASP A 48 17.99 9.87 -5.54
CA ASP A 48 18.38 10.68 -6.71
C ASP A 48 19.44 9.96 -7.56
N ALA A 49 19.76 10.49 -8.74
CA ALA A 49 20.81 10.03 -9.65
C ALA A 49 22.20 9.87 -8.98
N TYR A 50 22.43 10.52 -7.84
CA TYR A 50 23.67 10.44 -7.05
C TYR A 50 23.56 9.48 -5.85
N GLY A 51 22.44 8.79 -5.67
CA GLY A 51 22.20 7.84 -4.57
C GLY A 51 21.82 8.49 -3.23
N ASN A 52 21.50 9.78 -3.22
CA ASN A 52 21.09 10.51 -2.02
C ASN A 52 19.59 10.33 -1.74
N ASP A 53 19.21 10.23 -0.47
CA ASP A 53 17.81 10.13 -0.04
C ASP A 53 17.08 11.46 -0.20
N THR A 54 16.11 11.49 -1.13
CA THR A 54 15.27 12.67 -1.42
C THR A 54 13.85 12.54 -0.85
N THR A 55 13.60 11.55 0.01
CA THR A 55 12.25 11.25 0.53
C THR A 55 11.58 12.49 1.11
N LYS A 56 12.30 13.28 1.91
CA LYS A 56 11.72 14.47 2.57
C LYS A 56 11.31 15.56 1.57
N GLU A 57 12.17 15.83 0.60
CA GLU A 57 11.93 16.87 -0.41
C GLU A 57 10.74 16.51 -1.29
N GLN A 58 10.66 15.24 -1.72
CA GLN A 58 9.52 14.73 -2.48
C GLN A 58 8.22 14.78 -1.68
N VAL A 59 8.25 14.41 -0.39
CA VAL A 59 7.06 14.48 0.48
C VAL A 59 6.61 15.93 0.65
N GLU A 60 7.53 16.86 0.88
CA GLU A 60 7.20 18.28 1.00
C GLU A 60 6.66 18.88 -0.30
N ALA A 61 7.24 18.54 -1.45
CA ALA A 61 6.76 18.98 -2.75
C ALA A 61 5.33 18.50 -3.01
N ASN A 62 5.06 17.21 -2.78
CA ASN A 62 3.71 16.64 -2.89
C ASN A 62 2.73 17.33 -1.95
N TYR A 63 3.11 17.55 -0.68
CA TYR A 63 2.25 18.23 0.28
C TYR A 63 1.87 19.64 -0.19
N ARG A 64 2.84 20.41 -0.68
CA ARG A 64 2.60 21.77 -1.19
C ARG A 64 1.71 21.74 -2.44
N GLN A 65 1.96 20.81 -3.36
CA GLN A 65 1.16 20.66 -4.57
C GLN A 65 -0.29 20.33 -4.24
N ILE A 66 -0.53 19.29 -3.44
CA ILE A 66 -1.90 18.91 -3.02
C ILE A 66 -2.61 20.08 -2.34
N LYS A 67 -1.90 20.86 -1.52
CA LYS A 67 -2.48 22.03 -0.87
C LYS A 67 -2.93 23.10 -1.88
N LEU A 68 -2.14 23.35 -2.93
CA LEU A 68 -2.51 24.27 -4.00
C LEU A 68 -3.69 23.74 -4.81
N ASP A 69 -3.66 22.46 -5.18
CA ASP A 69 -4.75 21.81 -5.92
C ASP A 69 -6.08 21.89 -5.15
N VAL A 70 -6.04 21.69 -3.82
CA VAL A 70 -7.22 21.83 -2.96
C VAL A 70 -7.74 23.27 -2.96
N ILE A 71 -6.87 24.27 -2.91
CA ILE A 71 -7.28 25.68 -2.98
C ILE A 71 -7.94 25.98 -4.34
N GLU A 72 -7.34 25.52 -5.43
CA GLU A 72 -7.89 25.67 -6.79
C GLU A 72 -9.27 25.01 -6.91
N ILE A 73 -9.43 23.81 -6.37
CA ILE A 73 -10.73 23.12 -6.34
C ILE A 73 -11.76 23.94 -5.57
N ILE A 74 -11.39 24.50 -4.41
CA ILE A 74 -12.30 25.33 -3.61
C ILE A 74 -12.72 26.58 -4.40
N GLU A 75 -11.78 27.28 -5.02
CA GLU A 75 -12.06 28.49 -5.80
C GLU A 75 -12.98 28.17 -7.00
N ARG A 76 -12.66 27.11 -7.75
CA ARG A 76 -13.46 26.66 -8.87
C ARG A 76 -14.87 26.24 -8.46
N GLU A 77 -15.01 25.55 -7.32
CA GLU A 77 -16.32 25.16 -6.80
C GLU A 77 -17.12 26.37 -6.29
N LYS A 78 -16.46 27.35 -5.65
CA LYS A 78 -17.10 28.62 -5.28
C LYS A 78 -17.63 29.36 -6.51
N GLU A 79 -16.84 29.44 -7.58
CA GLU A 79 -17.28 30.03 -8.86
C GLU A 79 -18.43 29.24 -9.49
N ARG A 80 -18.37 27.91 -9.49
CA ARG A 80 -19.44 27.04 -10.02
C ARG A 80 -20.76 27.29 -9.28
N ILE A 81 -20.72 27.29 -7.95
CA ILE A 81 -21.90 27.55 -7.10
C ILE A 81 -22.43 28.98 -7.30
N SER A 82 -21.54 29.97 -7.38
CA SER A 82 -21.90 31.37 -7.65
C SER A 82 -22.48 31.58 -9.06
N ASN A 83 -22.15 30.72 -10.02
CA ASN A 83 -22.69 30.81 -11.37
C ASN A 83 -23.99 30.02 -11.56
N ASP A 84 -24.33 29.10 -10.66
CA ASP A 84 -25.53 28.27 -10.74
C ASP A 84 -26.75 28.93 -10.07
N PRO A 85 -27.82 29.29 -10.82
CA PRO A 85 -29.02 29.91 -10.26
C PRO A 85 -29.67 29.14 -9.10
N GLU A 86 -29.58 27.81 -9.10
CA GLU A 86 -30.18 26.98 -8.05
C GLU A 86 -29.33 26.94 -6.78
N LEU A 87 -28.01 27.13 -6.89
CA LEU A 87 -27.07 26.99 -5.75
C LEU A 87 -26.53 28.32 -5.22
N ARG A 88 -26.66 29.42 -5.98
CA ARG A 88 -26.21 30.78 -5.61
C ARG A 88 -26.62 31.25 -4.22
N HIS A 89 -27.80 30.81 -3.75
CA HIS A 89 -28.33 31.20 -2.43
C HIS A 89 -27.53 30.62 -1.25
N LEU A 90 -26.66 29.63 -1.50
CA LEU A 90 -25.80 28.99 -0.49
C LEU A 90 -24.49 29.76 -0.26
N VAL A 91 -24.13 30.71 -1.13
CA VAL A 91 -22.95 31.56 -0.94
C VAL A 91 -23.38 32.72 -0.07
N GLU A 92 -22.96 32.73 1.20
CA GLU A 92 -23.09 33.91 2.05
C GLU A 92 -22.39 35.08 1.37
N LYS A 93 -23.09 36.19 1.19
CA LYS A 93 -22.45 37.45 0.81
C LYS A 93 -21.66 37.88 2.03
N ASP A 94 -20.33 37.83 1.94
CA ASP A 94 -19.46 38.42 2.95
C ASP A 94 -19.88 39.90 3.12
N GLU A 95 -20.45 40.26 4.28
CA GLU A 95 -20.63 41.65 4.74
C GLU A 95 -19.30 42.26 5.17
#